data_AF-T1JP11-F1
#
_entry.id   AF-T1JP11-F1
#
_cell.length_a   1.000
_cell.length_b   1.000
_cell.length_c   1.000
_cell.angle_alpha   90.00
_cell.angle_beta   90.00
_cell.angle_gamma   90.00
#
_symmetry.space_group_name_H-M   'P 1'
#
loop_
_entity.id
_entity.type
_entity.pdbx_description
1 polymer ?
#
loop_
_entity_poly.entity_id
_entity_poly.type
_entity_poly.pdbx_seq_one_letter_code
_entity_poly.pdbx_strand_id
1 'polypeptide(L)'
;MEDVGIEENYKLTSPSSKSAPIFSIRFHPQKDLRMFYATGPLGLIYMSRLRSQTFQCVATEDNQTMAMDINSSGDRLVTGGNDLKIRFYDPKTMQLMLVYGSLCSFMFVYVLLRLFTFIYARLCLLMLVYVCLCLLFAYYSFTVAYARLW
;
A
#
# COMPACT_ATOMS: atom_id res chain seq x y z
N MET A 1 42.41 -25.07 -18.30
CA MET A 1 41.35 -24.50 -19.15
C MET A 1 41.40 -23.02 -18.86
N GLU A 2 42.07 -22.25 -19.71
CA GLU A 2 42.30 -20.83 -19.50
C GLU A 2 40.99 -20.08 -19.69
N ASP A 3 40.50 -19.43 -18.64
CA ASP A 3 39.48 -18.38 -18.76
C ASP A 3 40.16 -17.20 -19.46
N VAL A 4 40.06 -17.18 -20.79
CA VAL A 4 40.38 -16.01 -21.60
C VAL A 4 39.44 -14.91 -21.16
N GLY A 5 39.94 -14.03 -20.30
CA GLY A 5 39.26 -12.83 -19.81
C GLY A 5 39.00 -11.90 -20.98
N ILE A 6 37.87 -12.09 -21.65
CA ILE A 6 37.33 -11.09 -22.57
C ILE A 6 36.90 -9.91 -21.69
N GLU A 7 37.64 -8.81 -21.81
CA GLU A 7 37.27 -7.51 -21.24
C GLU A 7 35.97 -7.06 -21.94
N GLU A 8 34.83 -7.47 -21.42
CA GLU A 8 33.54 -7.02 -21.91
C GLU A 8 33.39 -5.54 -21.54
N ASN A 9 33.58 -4.66 -22.51
CA ASN A 9 33.31 -3.24 -22.36
C ASN A 9 31.80 -3.03 -22.12
N TYR A 10 31.43 -2.78 -20.87
CA TYR A 10 30.06 -2.45 -20.48
C TYR A 10 29.78 -0.97 -20.72
N LYS A 11 28.80 -0.66 -21.59
CA LYS A 11 28.36 0.72 -21.81
C LYS A 11 27.41 1.12 -20.67
N LEU A 12 27.86 2.06 -19.82
CA LEU A 12 27.07 2.65 -18.74
C LEU A 12 25.92 3.48 -19.35
N THR A 13 24.74 2.87 -19.49
CA THR A 13 23.51 3.57 -19.87
C THR A 13 22.56 3.55 -18.68
N SER A 14 21.99 4.71 -18.34
CA SER A 14 20.98 4.75 -17.29
C SER A 14 19.64 4.23 -17.83
N PRO A 15 18.86 3.47 -17.04
CA PRO A 15 17.52 3.02 -17.43
C PRO A 15 16.51 4.17 -17.58
N SER A 16 16.87 5.39 -17.18
CA SER A 16 16.01 6.57 -17.18
C SER A 16 16.82 7.83 -17.51
N SER A 17 16.21 8.76 -18.26
CA SER A 17 16.75 10.11 -18.51
C SER A 17 16.72 10.99 -17.24
N LYS A 18 15.84 10.67 -16.29
CA LYS A 18 15.86 11.22 -14.93
C LYS A 18 16.62 10.24 -14.04
N SER A 19 17.90 10.52 -13.79
CA SER A 19 18.76 9.67 -12.95
C SER A 19 18.20 9.57 -11.53
N ALA A 20 17.40 8.53 -11.29
CA ALA A 20 16.84 8.20 -9.98
C ALA A 20 17.60 7.00 -9.41
N PRO A 21 17.80 6.93 -8.08
CA PRO A 21 18.51 5.82 -7.46
C PRO A 21 17.77 4.51 -7.69
N ILE A 22 18.52 3.42 -7.79
CA ILE A 22 17.97 2.06 -7.81
C ILE A 22 17.97 1.54 -6.37
N PHE A 23 16.81 1.10 -5.89
CA PHE A 23 16.64 0.60 -4.52
C PHE A 23 16.81 -0.92 -4.42
N SER A 24 16.45 -1.66 -5.48
CA SER A 24 16.60 -3.11 -5.50
C SER A 24 16.97 -3.63 -6.89
N ILE A 25 17.84 -4.66 -6.91
CA ILE A 25 18.31 -5.36 -8.11
C ILE A 25 18.33 -6.86 -7.83
N ARG A 26 17.88 -7.68 -8.78
CA ARG A 26 17.89 -9.15 -8.67
C ARG A 26 18.17 -9.83 -10.01
N PHE A 27 19.09 -10.79 -10.01
CA PHE A 27 19.30 -11.68 -11.16
C PHE A 27 18.15 -12.68 -11.27
N HIS A 28 17.77 -12.99 -12.50
CA HIS A 28 16.88 -14.11 -12.75
C HIS A 28 17.64 -15.42 -12.47
N PRO A 29 17.07 -16.39 -11.74
CA PRO A 29 17.78 -17.60 -11.29
C PRO A 29 18.17 -18.55 -12.45
N GLN A 30 17.40 -18.54 -13.54
CA GLN A 30 17.72 -19.33 -14.73
C GLN A 30 18.94 -18.76 -15.47
N LYS A 31 20.06 -19.50 -15.39
CA LYS A 31 21.37 -19.11 -15.95
C LYS A 31 21.34 -18.81 -17.45
N ASP A 32 20.48 -19.48 -18.21
CA ASP A 32 20.41 -19.34 -19.66
C ASP A 32 19.82 -17.98 -20.10
N LEU A 33 18.96 -17.39 -19.27
CA LEU A 33 18.32 -16.11 -19.59
C LEU A 33 19.28 -14.92 -19.45
N ARG A 34 20.29 -15.03 -18.56
CA ARG A 34 21.32 -14.00 -18.33
C ARG A 34 20.72 -12.60 -18.23
N MET A 35 19.73 -12.44 -17.36
CA MET A 35 18.97 -11.21 -17.19
C MET A 35 18.83 -10.85 -15.72
N PHE A 36 18.55 -9.57 -15.47
CA PHE A 36 18.27 -9.06 -14.13
C PHE A 36 17.14 -8.04 -14.19
N TYR A 37 16.54 -7.83 -13.03
CA TYR A 37 15.53 -6.81 -12.79
C TYR A 37 16.10 -5.73 -11.88
N ALA A 38 15.64 -4.49 -12.07
CA ALA A 38 15.98 -3.36 -11.21
C ALA A 38 14.74 -2.50 -10.97
N THR A 39 14.63 -1.89 -9.80
CA THR A 39 13.51 -1.01 -9.45
C THR A 39 13.93 0.09 -8.47
N GLY A 40 13.09 1.13 -8.35
CA GLY A 40 13.41 2.31 -7.56
C GLY A 40 12.21 3.23 -7.28
N PRO A 41 12.43 4.53 -7.04
CA PRO A 41 11.44 5.43 -6.47
C PRO A 41 10.33 5.84 -7.45
N LEU A 42 10.46 5.54 -8.73
CA LEU A 42 9.44 5.89 -9.74
C LEU A 42 8.41 4.77 -9.95
N GLY A 43 8.51 3.66 -9.20
CA GLY A 43 7.67 2.48 -9.40
C GLY A 43 7.93 1.74 -10.72
N LEU A 44 8.98 2.11 -11.43
CA LEU A 44 9.35 1.46 -12.68
C LEU A 44 10.13 0.18 -12.36
N ILE A 45 9.70 -0.92 -12.98
CA ILE A 45 10.42 -2.19 -12.96
C ILE A 45 11.12 -2.33 -14.31
N TYR A 46 12.44 -2.31 -14.26
CA TYR A 46 13.30 -2.50 -15.40
C TYR A 46 13.74 -3.95 -15.52
N MET A 47 13.86 -4.41 -16.75
CA MET A 47 14.48 -5.66 -17.13
C MET A 47 15.67 -5.35 -18.03
N SER A 48 16.80 -6.02 -17.81
CA SER A 48 17.93 -5.97 -18.73
C SER A 48 18.50 -7.35 -18.97
N ARG A 49 18.89 -7.61 -20.23
CA ARG A 49 19.67 -8.78 -20.61
C ARG A 49 21.13 -8.39 -20.73
N LEU A 50 22.01 -9.15 -20.07
CA LEU A 50 23.44 -8.84 -19.96
C LEU A 50 24.12 -8.63 -21.33
N ARG A 51 23.74 -9.43 -22.34
CA ARG A 51 24.32 -9.32 -23.69
C ARG A 51 23.89 -8.09 -24.46
N SER A 52 22.64 -7.66 -24.32
CA SER A 52 22.12 -6.52 -25.10
C SER A 52 22.51 -5.18 -24.47
N GLN A 53 22.83 -5.17 -23.17
CA GLN A 53 23.10 -3.94 -22.40
C GLN A 53 21.98 -2.90 -22.53
N THR A 54 20.76 -3.35 -22.81
CA THR A 54 19.56 -2.51 -22.94
C THR A 54 18.68 -2.68 -21.73
N PHE A 55 18.09 -1.57 -21.27
CA PHE A 55 17.07 -1.57 -20.23
C PHE A 55 15.70 -1.41 -20.88
N GLN A 56 14.77 -2.25 -20.48
CA GLN A 56 13.37 -2.16 -20.87
C GLN A 56 12.55 -1.93 -19.60
N CYS A 57 11.68 -0.91 -19.61
CA CYS A 57 10.64 -0.80 -18.60
C CYS A 57 9.56 -1.83 -18.92
N VAL A 58 9.33 -2.75 -18.00
CA VAL A 58 8.44 -3.90 -18.22
C VAL A 58 7.18 -3.88 -17.36
N ALA A 59 7.20 -3.12 -16.28
CA ALA A 59 6.02 -2.83 -15.47
C ALA A 59 6.18 -1.48 -14.76
N THR A 60 5.05 -0.88 -14.43
CA THR A 60 4.98 0.41 -13.73
C THR A 60 4.00 0.30 -12.57
N GLU A 61 4.45 0.69 -11.39
CA GLU A 61 3.64 0.85 -10.19
C GLU A 61 3.39 2.34 -9.95
N ASP A 62 2.21 2.67 -9.44
CA ASP A 62 1.87 4.04 -8.98
C ASP A 62 2.42 4.30 -7.56
N ASN A 63 3.62 3.80 -7.28
CA ASN A 63 4.28 3.96 -5.99
C ASN A 63 5.78 3.60 -6.06
N GLN A 64 6.55 4.07 -5.09
CA GLN A 64 7.96 3.71 -4.93
C GLN A 64 8.13 2.24 -4.57
N THR A 65 8.97 1.53 -5.33
CA THR A 65 9.32 0.14 -5.05
C THR A 65 10.67 0.11 -4.35
N MET A 66 10.69 -0.35 -3.10
CA MET A 66 11.89 -0.33 -2.25
C MET A 66 12.56 -1.71 -2.14
N ALA A 67 11.78 -2.77 -2.32
CA ALA A 67 12.27 -4.15 -2.26
C ALA A 67 11.70 -4.94 -3.43
N MET A 68 12.48 -5.90 -3.90
CA MET A 68 12.08 -6.81 -4.98
C MET A 68 12.81 -8.13 -4.82
N ASP A 69 12.12 -9.22 -5.12
CA ASP A 69 12.70 -10.56 -5.14
C ASP A 69 12.09 -11.43 -6.23
N ILE A 70 12.84 -12.44 -6.66
CA ILE A 70 12.37 -13.44 -7.63
C ILE A 70 12.58 -14.82 -7.02
N ASN A 71 11.56 -15.68 -7.13
CA ASN A 71 11.67 -17.03 -6.58
C ASN A 71 12.69 -17.89 -7.34
N SER A 72 13.13 -19.00 -6.74
CA SER A 72 14.17 -19.87 -7.30
C SER A 72 13.82 -20.49 -8.66
N SER A 73 12.54 -20.73 -8.95
CA SER A 73 12.06 -21.20 -10.25
C SER A 73 12.05 -20.11 -11.32
N GLY A 74 12.06 -18.84 -10.93
CA GLY A 74 12.00 -17.69 -11.84
C GLY A 74 10.60 -17.43 -12.42
N ASP A 75 9.55 -18.00 -11.83
CA ASP A 75 8.17 -17.86 -12.31
C ASP A 75 7.32 -16.93 -11.43
N ARG A 76 7.89 -16.36 -10.36
CA ARG A 76 7.25 -15.33 -9.53
C ARG A 76 8.22 -14.22 -9.22
N LEU A 77 7.85 -13.00 -9.57
CA LEU A 77 8.51 -11.77 -9.14
C LEU A 77 7.63 -11.10 -8.08
N VAL A 78 8.25 -10.62 -7.01
CA VAL A 78 7.57 -9.94 -5.92
C VAL A 78 8.19 -8.57 -5.73
N THR A 79 7.34 -7.56 -5.52
CA THR A 79 7.77 -6.21 -5.17
C THR A 79 7.09 -5.73 -3.90
N GLY A 80 7.74 -4.81 -3.19
CA GLY A 80 7.23 -4.17 -1.99
C GLY A 80 7.70 -2.72 -1.91
N GLY A 81 6.81 -1.85 -1.43
CA GLY A 81 7.01 -0.41 -1.49
C GLY A 81 6.36 0.38 -0.36
N ASN A 82 6.35 1.70 -0.51
CA ASN A 82 5.89 2.65 0.50
C ASN A 82 4.36 2.59 0.80
N ASP A 83 3.58 1.93 -0.06
CA ASP A 83 2.12 1.85 0.05
C ASP A 83 1.65 0.63 0.86
N LEU A 84 2.60 -0.02 1.54
CA LEU A 84 2.37 -1.17 2.41
C LEU A 84 1.73 -2.35 1.67
N LYS A 85 1.94 -2.43 0.36
CA LYS A 85 1.49 -3.52 -0.50
C LYS A 85 2.67 -4.37 -0.96
N ILE A 86 2.40 -5.67 -1.05
CA ILE A 86 3.28 -6.66 -1.66
C ILE A 86 2.58 -7.13 -2.94
N ARG A 87 3.25 -7.01 -4.08
CA ARG A 87 2.69 -7.35 -5.39
C ARG A 87 3.40 -8.54 -5.99
N PHE A 88 2.64 -9.46 -6.57
CA PHE A 88 3.15 -10.62 -7.29
C PHE A 88 2.93 -10.45 -8.78
N TYR A 89 3.96 -10.75 -9.57
CA TYR A 89 3.94 -10.68 -11.01
C TYR A 89 4.35 -12.03 -11.61
N ASP A 90 3.83 -12.31 -12.80
CA ASP A 90 4.38 -13.32 -13.69
C ASP A 90 5.57 -12.71 -14.44
N PRO A 91 6.82 -13.17 -14.25
CA PRO A 91 8.01 -12.59 -14.88
C PRO A 91 8.02 -12.69 -16.41
N LYS A 92 7.24 -13.59 -17.02
CA LYS A 92 7.18 -13.77 -18.48
C LYS A 92 6.31 -12.71 -19.15
N THR A 93 5.16 -12.43 -18.55
CA THR A 93 4.16 -11.50 -19.09
C THR A 93 4.20 -10.13 -18.41
N MET A 94 4.87 -10.05 -17.26
CA MET A 94 4.89 -8.92 -16.33
C MET A 94 3.49 -8.43 -15.92
N GLN A 95 2.51 -9.32 -15.97
CA GLN A 95 1.16 -9.05 -15.48
C GLN A 95 1.10 -9.22 -13.96
N LEU A 96 0.36 -8.32 -13.32
CA LEU A 96 0.07 -8.37 -11.89
C LEU A 96 -0.88 -9.54 -11.60
N MET A 97 -0.41 -10.49 -10.80
CA MET A 97 -1.17 -11.69 -10.42
C MET A 97 -1.96 -11.47 -9.13
N LEU A 98 -1.32 -10.87 -8.13
CA LEU A 98 -1.90 -10.75 -6.79
C LEU A 98 -1.29 -9.59 -6.02
N VAL A 99 -2.09 -9.02 -5.11
CA VAL A 99 -1.68 -7.92 -4.23
C VAL A 99 -2.07 -8.27 -2.79
N TYR A 100 -1.09 -8.35 -1.90
CA TYR A 100 -1.32 -8.34 -0.45
C TYR A 100 -1.18 -6.91 0.05
N GLY A 101 -2.14 -6.43 0.84
CA GLY A 101 -2.09 -5.09 1.42
C GLY A 101 -2.26 -5.13 2.93
N SER A 102 -1.67 -4.17 3.63
CA SER A 102 -1.89 -4.00 5.06
C SER A 102 -3.33 -3.57 5.37
N LEU A 103 -3.95 -4.26 6.34
CA LEU A 103 -5.28 -3.95 6.88
C LEU A 103 -5.31 -2.63 7.68
N CYS A 104 -4.19 -1.93 7.84
CA CYS A 104 -4.10 -0.70 8.64
C CYS A 104 -5.13 0.36 8.24
N SER A 105 -5.42 0.52 6.94
CA SER A 105 -6.46 1.47 6.48
C SER A 105 -7.86 1.09 7.00
N PHE A 106 -8.19 -0.21 7.01
CA PHE A 106 -9.45 -0.70 7.56
C PHE A 106 -9.52 -0.55 9.08
N MET A 107 -8.40 -0.70 9.80
CA MET A 107 -8.35 -0.46 11.24
C MET A 107 -8.67 1.01 11.60
N PHE A 108 -8.11 1.98 10.88
CA PHE A 108 -8.41 3.40 11.13
C PHE A 108 -9.89 3.72 10.87
N VAL A 109 -10.44 3.25 9.75
CA VAL A 109 -11.87 3.44 9.44
C VAL A 109 -12.76 2.80 10.51
N TYR A 110 -12.41 1.58 10.96
CA TYR A 110 -13.16 0.89 12.00
C TYR A 110 -13.13 1.63 13.35
N VAL A 111 -11.95 2.14 13.76
CA VAL A 111 -11.81 2.92 15.00
C VAL A 111 -12.62 4.21 14.93
N LEU A 112 -12.58 4.93 13.81
CA LEU A 112 -13.39 6.14 13.61
C LEU A 112 -14.89 5.82 13.65
N LEU A 113 -15.34 4.80 12.94
CA LEU A 113 -16.74 4.38 12.92
C LEU A 113 -17.23 4.07 14.34
N ARG A 114 -16.44 3.34 15.12
CA ARG A 114 -16.75 3.00 16.52
C ARG A 114 -16.83 4.24 17.42
N LEU A 115 -15.93 5.21 17.23
CA LEU A 115 -15.98 6.49 17.96
C LEU A 115 -17.24 7.28 17.61
N PHE A 116 -17.60 7.36 16.32
CA PHE A 116 -18.83 8.02 15.87
C PHE A 116 -20.07 7.37 16.48
N THR A 117 -20.16 6.04 16.48
CA THR A 117 -21.27 5.31 17.11
C THR A 117 -21.36 5.62 18.60
N PHE A 118 -20.23 5.67 19.31
CA PHE A 118 -20.19 5.97 20.73
C PHE A 118 -20.63 7.41 21.05
N ILE A 119 -20.17 8.39 20.28
CA ILE A 119 -20.56 9.79 20.42
C ILE A 119 -22.05 9.95 20.16
N TYR A 120 -22.56 9.34 19.08
CA TYR A 120 -23.98 9.39 18.72
C TYR A 120 -24.86 8.79 19.82
N ALA A 121 -24.49 7.65 20.39
CA ALA A 121 -25.22 7.03 21.49
C ALA A 121 -25.28 7.93 22.73
N ARG A 122 -24.19 8.61 23.09
CA ARG A 122 -24.16 9.57 24.20
C ARG A 122 -25.03 10.80 23.95
N LEU A 123 -25.04 11.32 22.71
CA LEU A 123 -25.92 12.43 22.33
C LEU A 123 -27.38 12.03 22.43
N CYS A 124 -27.76 10.83 21.97
CA CYS A 124 -29.13 10.32 22.13
C CYS A 124 -29.54 10.22 23.61
N LEU A 125 -28.64 9.72 24.47
CA LEU A 125 -28.89 9.65 25.91
C LEU A 125 -29.12 11.05 26.52
N LEU A 126 -28.30 12.04 26.14
CA LEU A 126 -28.44 13.41 26.61
C LEU A 126 -29.79 14.01 26.21
N MET A 127 -30.22 13.79 24.97
CA MET A 127 -31.52 14.26 24.47
C MET A 127 -32.68 13.64 25.25
N LEU A 128 -32.61 12.35 25.58
CA LEU A 128 -33.63 11.68 26.41
C LEU A 128 -33.70 12.28 27.82
N VAL A 129 -32.55 12.50 28.46
CA VAL A 129 -32.49 13.13 29.79
C VAL A 129 -33.08 14.54 29.75
N TYR A 130 -32.75 15.33 28.72
CA TYR A 130 -33.27 16.67 28.54
C TYR A 130 -34.80 16.68 28.43
N VAL A 131 -35.38 15.80 27.60
CA VAL A 131 -36.84 15.66 27.47
C VAL A 131 -37.49 15.29 28.82
N CYS A 132 -36.90 14.35 29.57
CA CYS A 132 -37.39 14.00 30.91
C CYS A 132 -37.37 15.19 31.88
N LEU A 133 -36.30 16.00 31.87
CA LEU A 133 -36.20 17.20 32.70
C LEU A 133 -37.26 18.24 32.33
N CYS A 134 -37.52 18.46 31.03
CA CYS A 134 -38.60 19.33 30.58
C CYS A 134 -39.97 18.84 31.07
N LEU A 135 -40.23 17.53 31.01
CA LEU A 135 -41.48 16.94 31.50
C LEU A 135 -41.62 17.07 33.03
N LEU A 136 -40.55 16.84 33.79
CA LEU A 136 -40.54 17.03 35.24
C LEU A 136 -40.80 18.49 35.62
N PHE A 137 -40.18 19.44 34.92
CA PHE A 137 -40.40 20.86 35.15
C PHE A 137 -41.85 21.27 34.84
N ALA A 138 -42.42 20.77 33.75
CA ALA A 138 -43.83 20.98 33.40
C ALA A 138 -44.80 20.36 34.44
N TYR A 139 -44.48 19.18 34.96
CA TYR A 139 -45.26 18.54 36.02
C TYR A 139 -45.18 19.32 37.34
N TYR A 140 -43.97 19.78 37.72
CA TYR A 140 -43.78 20.59 38.91
C TYR A 140 -44.51 21.93 38.83
N SER A 141 -44.45 22.63 37.69
CA SER A 141 -45.18 23.87 37.50
C SER A 141 -46.70 23.67 37.57
N PHE A 142 -47.21 22.57 37.01
CA PHE A 142 -48.63 22.22 37.08
C PHE A 142 -49.10 21.92 38.51
N THR A 143 -48.34 21.13 39.28
CA THR A 143 -48.66 20.81 40.68
C THR A 143 -48.64 22.04 41.58
N VAL A 144 -47.66 22.94 41.42
CA VAL A 144 -47.60 24.21 42.16
C VAL A 144 -48.76 25.14 41.79
N ALA A 145 -49.12 25.23 40.50
CA ALA A 145 -50.27 26.01 40.07
C ALA A 145 -51.58 25.47 40.67
N TYR A 146 -51.75 24.14 40.69
CA TYR A 146 -52.90 23.49 41.31
C TYR A 146 -52.96 23.73 42.82
N ALA A 147 -51.83 23.66 43.52
CA ALA A 147 -51.75 23.89 44.96
C ALA A 147 -52.04 25.35 45.38
N ARG A 148 -51.97 26.33 44.46
CA ARG A 148 -52.32 27.74 44.73
C ARG A 148 -53.79 28.08 44.49
N LEU A 149 -54.58 27.14 43.97
CA LEU A 149 -56.01 27.31 43.67
C LEU A 149 -56.92 26.83 44.82
N TRP A 150 -56.33 26.43 45.95
CA TRP A 150 -57.00 25.99 47.19
C TRP A 150 -56.32 26.65 48.39
#